data_AF-A0A482VGD1-F1
#
_entry.id   AF-A0A482VGD1-F1
#
_cell.length_a   1.000
_cell.length_b   1.000
_cell.length_c   1.000
_cell.angle_alpha   90.00
_cell.angle_beta   90.00
_cell.angle_gamma   90.00
#
_symmetry.space_group_name_H-M   'P 1'
#
loop_
_entity.id
_entity.type
_entity.pdbx_description
1 polymer ?
#
loop_
_entity_poly.entity_id
_entity_poly.type
_entity_poly.pdbx_seq_one_letter_code
_entity_poly.pdbx_strand_id
1 'polypeptide(L)' 'MKAFLAVVFFFTIACAYPVDYGGYAPALIHAPSAKVEPIGYPKYRFEYGVKDGHTGDIKEQTEERDGDVVK' A
#
# COMPACT_ATOMS: atom_id res chain seq x y z
N MET A 1 -18.72 -43.72 1.75
CA MET A 1 -17.92 -42.88 0.81
C MET A 1 -18.73 -41.69 0.28
N LYS A 2 -19.93 -41.90 -0.29
CA LYS A 2 -20.79 -40.84 -0.87
C LYS A 2 -21.21 -39.76 0.16
N ALA A 3 -21.61 -40.17 1.37
CA ALA A 3 -21.98 -39.25 2.44
C ALA A 3 -20.78 -38.42 2.97
N PHE A 4 -19.57 -38.98 2.95
CA PHE A 4 -18.37 -38.28 3.39
C PHE A 4 -17.96 -37.18 2.38
N LEU A 5 -18.11 -37.47 1.08
CA LEU A 5 -17.92 -36.49 0.02
C LEU A 5 -18.93 -35.34 0.11
N ALA A 6 -20.19 -35.63 0.45
CA ALA A 6 -21.21 -34.61 0.66
C ALA A 6 -20.89 -33.70 1.85
N VAL A 7 -20.44 -34.25 2.98
CA VAL A 7 -20.07 -33.47 4.17
C VAL A 7 -18.88 -32.54 3.89
N VAL A 8 -17.86 -33.01 3.17
CA VAL A 8 -16.72 -32.17 2.77
C VAL A 8 -17.19 -31.05 1.83
N PHE A 9 -18.07 -31.36 0.87
CA PHE A 9 -18.60 -30.36 -0.06
C PHE A 9 -19.37 -29.27 0.69
N PHE A 10 -20.28 -29.62 1.61
CA PHE A 10 -21.01 -28.62 2.40
C PHE A 10 -20.10 -27.78 3.31
N PHE A 11 -19.04 -28.37 3.88
CA PHE A 11 -18.07 -27.63 4.69
C PHE A 11 -17.25 -26.63 3.85
N THR A 12 -16.90 -26.98 2.61
CA THR A 12 -16.18 -26.06 1.73
C THR A 12 -17.00 -24.84 1.33
N ILE A 13 -18.31 -25.02 1.10
CA ILE A 13 -19.16 -23.86 0.77
C ILE A 13 -19.35 -22.99 2.02
N ALA A 14 -19.49 -23.57 3.22
CA ALA A 14 -19.53 -22.86 4.51
C ALA A 14 -18.36 -21.88 4.73
N CYS A 15 -17.15 -22.27 4.37
CA CYS A 15 -15.96 -21.41 4.49
C CYS A 15 -15.82 -20.38 3.36
N ALA A 16 -16.50 -20.57 2.23
CA ALA A 16 -16.41 -19.69 1.06
C ALA A 16 -17.50 -18.60 1.00
N TYR A 17 -18.49 -18.65 1.91
CA TYR A 17 -19.46 -17.55 2.02
C TYR A 17 -18.75 -16.32 2.57
N PRO A 18 -18.80 -15.17 1.88
CA PRO A 18 -18.26 -13.93 2.43
C PRO A 18 -19.03 -13.62 3.72
N VAL A 19 -18.31 -13.58 4.84
CA VAL A 19 -18.84 -13.05 6.09
C VAL A 19 -19.00 -11.54 5.89
N ASP A 20 -20.23 -11.08 5.76
CA ASP A 20 -20.56 -9.66 5.74
C ASP A 20 -20.36 -9.12 7.16
N TYR A 21 -19.23 -8.46 7.39
CA TYR A 21 -18.98 -7.71 8.61
C TYR A 21 -19.83 -6.45 8.57
N GLY A 22 -21.12 -6.62 8.90
CA GLY A 22 -22.09 -5.55 8.95
C GLY A 22 -21.56 -4.33 9.72
N GLY A 23 -21.34 -3.25 8.97
CA GLY A 23 -21.41 -1.87 9.43
C GLY A 23 -20.74 -1.51 10.74
N TYR A 24 -19.40 -1.61 10.83
CA TYR A 24 -18.64 -0.77 11.76
C TYR A 24 -18.23 0.52 11.06
N ALA A 25 -19.22 1.36 10.73
CA ALA A 25 -18.93 2.77 10.49
C ALA A 25 -18.74 3.40 11.88
N PRO A 26 -17.55 3.94 12.23
CA PRO A 26 -17.45 4.71 13.45
C PRO A 26 -18.45 5.86 13.34
N ALA A 27 -19.29 6.02 14.36
CA ALA A 27 -20.14 7.20 14.48
C ALA A 27 -19.26 8.43 14.26
N LEU A 28 -19.57 9.23 13.24
CA LEU A 28 -18.85 10.45 12.92
C LEU A 28 -19.03 11.41 14.10
N ILE A 29 -18.11 11.35 15.05
CA ILE A 29 -17.87 12.43 15.99
C ILE A 29 -17.53 13.63 15.11
N HIS A 30 -18.29 14.72 15.22
CA HIS A 30 -17.98 15.96 14.53
C HIS A 30 -16.66 16.51 15.11
N ALA A 31 -15.55 16.01 14.55
CA ALA A 31 -14.22 16.51 14.85
C ALA A 31 -14.21 18.00 14.49
N PRO A 32 -13.53 18.85 15.29
CA PRO A 32 -13.34 20.23 14.92
C PRO A 32 -12.78 20.25 13.50
N SER A 33 -13.40 21.05 12.62
CA SER A 33 -13.04 21.14 11.21
C SER A 33 -11.53 21.25 11.09
N ALA A 34 -10.88 20.16 10.66
CA ALA A 34 -9.45 20.16 10.46
C ALA A 34 -9.15 21.29 9.49
N LYS A 35 -8.29 22.24 9.87
CA LYS A 35 -7.77 23.18 8.89
C LYS A 35 -7.14 22.33 7.78
N VAL A 36 -7.69 22.45 6.58
CA VAL A 36 -7.07 21.89 5.39
C VAL A 36 -5.79 22.68 5.18
N GLU A 37 -4.68 22.15 5.67
CA GLU A 37 -3.35 22.58 5.25
C GLU A 37 -3.32 22.44 3.71
N PRO A 38 -2.83 23.44 2.96
CA PRO A 38 -2.71 23.30 1.52
C PRO A 38 -1.82 22.10 1.21
N ILE A 39 -2.32 21.16 0.41
CA ILE A 39 -1.53 20.05 -0.11
C ILE A 39 -0.45 20.65 -1.00
N GLY A 40 0.80 20.62 -0.52
CA GLY A 40 1.95 21.17 -1.25
C GLY A 40 2.26 20.37 -2.52
N TYR A 41 2.80 21.06 -3.52
CA TYR A 41 3.28 20.43 -4.75
C TYR A 41 4.58 19.65 -4.48
N PRO A 42 4.64 18.31 -4.70
CA PRO A 42 5.81 17.52 -4.37
C PRO A 42 6.93 17.74 -5.40
N LYS A 43 8.07 18.27 -4.95
CA LYS A 43 9.25 18.50 -5.80
C LYS A 43 10.54 18.16 -5.06
N TYR A 44 11.35 17.27 -5.64
CA TYR A 44 12.66 16.91 -5.08
C TYR A 44 13.65 16.52 -6.17
N ARG A 45 14.93 16.57 -5.81
CA ARG A 45 16.03 16.08 -6.64
C ARG A 45 17.09 15.48 -5.73
N PHE A 46 17.43 14.22 -5.96
CA PHE A 46 18.42 13.46 -5.20
C PHE A 46 19.50 12.94 -6.13
N GLU A 47 20.74 12.98 -5.64
CA GLU A 47 21.89 12.41 -6.32
C GLU A 47 22.65 11.55 -5.31
N TYR A 48 23.04 10.35 -5.72
CA TYR A 48 23.86 9.47 -4.91
C TYR A 48 24.89 8.74 -5.76
N GLY A 49 26.02 8.43 -5.15
CA GLY A 49 27.09 7.72 -5.82
C GLY A 49 27.90 6.85 -4.88
N VAL A 50 28.55 5.84 -5.44
CA VAL A 50 29.48 4.95 -4.77
C VAL A 50 30.85 5.15 -5.42
N LYS A 51 31.85 5.46 -4.59
CA LYS A 51 33.26 5.53 -4.99
C LYS A 51 34.03 4.48 -4.22
N ASP A 52 34.29 3.34 -4.86
CA ASP A 52 35.07 2.26 -4.27
C ASP A 52 36.55 2.41 -4.63
N GLY A 53 37.37 2.82 -3.66
CA GLY A 53 38.81 2.98 -3.85
C GLY A 53 39.59 1.66 -3.97
N HIS A 54 38.99 0.51 -3.65
CA HIS A 54 39.65 -0.79 -3.73
C HIS A 54 39.53 -1.43 -5.11
N THR A 55 38.34 -1.38 -5.71
CA THR A 55 38.10 -1.89 -7.07
C THR A 55 38.27 -0.81 -8.15
N GLY A 56 38.17 0.47 -7.77
CA GLY A 56 38.12 1.59 -8.72
C GLY A 56 36.73 1.82 -9.31
N ASP A 57 35.71 1.08 -8.86
CA ASP A 57 34.35 1.23 -9.32
C ASP A 57 33.76 2.58 -8.89
N ILE A 58 33.24 3.33 -9.87
CA ILE A 58 32.48 4.56 -9.66
C ILE A 58 31.10 4.34 -10.25
N LYS A 59 30.06 4.53 -9.42
CA LYS A 59 28.65 4.42 -9.82
C LYS A 59 27.90 5.64 -9.34
N GLU A 60 26.99 6.15 -10.15
CA GLU A 60 26.20 7.35 -9.87
C GLU A 60 24.75 7.11 -10.28
N GLN A 61 23.82 7.73 -9.56
CA GLN A 61 22.38 7.73 -9.86
C GLN A 61 21.79 9.10 -9.49
N THR A 62 20.79 9.51 -10.27
CA THR A 62 19.95 10.69 -10.00
C THR A 62 18.49 10.28 -9.98
N GLU A 63 17.71 10.86 -9.08
CA GLU A 63 16.24 10.76 -9.05
C GLU A 63 15.65 12.18 -8.91
N GLU A 64 14.65 12.50 -9.72
CA GLU A 64 13.94 13.77 -9.66
C GLU A 64 12.43 13.56 -9.65
N ARG A 65 11.71 14.33 -8.85
CA ARG A 65 10.25 14.45 -8.93
C ARG A 65 9.85 15.89 -9.18
N ASP A 66 8.94 16.06 -10.13
CA ASP A 66 8.22 17.29 -10.39
C ASP A 66 6.71 16.96 -10.44
N GLY A 67 6.04 17.10 -9.29
CA GLY A 67 4.62 16.79 -9.17
C GLY A 67 4.36 15.29 -9.34
N ASP A 68 3.64 14.96 -10.40
CA ASP A 68 3.28 13.58 -10.77
C ASP A 68 4.32 12.92 -11.68
N VAL A 69 5.34 13.66 -12.14
CA VAL A 69 6.41 13.14 -12.99
C VAL A 69 7.62 12.79 -12.13
N VAL A 70 8.13 11.55 -12.27
CA VAL A 70 9.38 11.07 -11.65
C VAL A 70 10.36 10.70 -12.77
N LYS A 71 11.64 11.06 -12.61
CA LYS A 71 12.73 10.84 -13.57
C LYS A 71 13.95 10.24 -12.89
#